data_AF-A0A1V1I0D4-F1
#
_entry.id   AF-A0A1V1I0D4-F1
#
_cell.length_a   1.000
_cell.length_b   1.000
_cell.length_c   1.000
_cell.angle_alpha   90.00
_cell.angle_beta   90.00
_cell.angle_gamma   90.00
#
_symmetry.space_group_name_H-M   'P 1'
#
loop_
_entity.id
_entity.type
_entity.pdbx_description
1 polymer ?
#
loop_
_entity_poly.entity_id
_entity_poly.type
_entity_poly.pdbx_seq_one_letter_code
_entity_poly.pdbx_strand_id
1 'polypeptide(L)'
;MNNIINLTKMSFTNLKSVYKQIWFIWIVWIGVAIFNPFFLNMLFGLSILLTLYQVMAYEDNNGINYLISFLPVKRSEYVISRYLLGIGSLLLSIIVIYIVHLVSTQINPLKEVPIKILLPISITSAILAMSVIIPLVLKFGINKGRVFMSIIIMAIAMAPISIISDISKNPKMIDNIMNIINNIGLPIIVSIINIVMILISIFISIKLYQHKEIKE
;
A
#
# COMPACT_ATOMS: atom_id res chain seq x y z
N MET A 1 -18.63 10.21 13.15
CA MET A 1 -17.92 8.90 13.08
C MET A 1 -18.77 7.81 12.43
N ASN A 2 -20.08 7.71 12.68
CA ASN A 2 -20.93 6.66 12.08
C ASN A 2 -20.85 6.60 10.54
N ASN A 3 -20.85 7.75 9.87
CA ASN A 3 -20.73 7.81 8.41
C ASN A 3 -19.43 7.17 7.89
N ILE A 4 -18.29 7.52 8.49
CA ILE A 4 -16.97 6.98 8.10
C ILE A 4 -16.92 5.46 8.29
N ILE A 5 -17.45 4.96 9.40
CA ILE A 5 -17.51 3.52 9.68
C ILE A 5 -18.40 2.80 8.66
N ASN A 6 -19.55 3.38 8.32
CA ASN A 6 -20.48 2.80 7.34
C ASN A 6 -19.88 2.78 5.93
N LEU A 7 -19.19 3.84 5.50
CA LEU A 7 -18.47 3.88 4.22
C LEU A 7 -17.34 2.85 4.17
N THR A 8 -16.61 2.70 5.27
CA THR A 8 -15.53 1.71 5.37
C THR A 8 -16.10 0.29 5.29
N LYS A 9 -17.21 0.01 6.00
CA LYS A 9 -17.94 -1.26 5.92
C LYS A 9 -18.43 -1.56 4.51
N MET A 10 -19.04 -0.57 3.84
CA MET A 10 -19.44 -0.69 2.43
C MET A 10 -18.26 -1.10 1.55
N SER A 11 -17.10 -0.52 1.79
CA SER A 11 -15.91 -0.81 1.01
C SER A 11 -15.35 -2.20 1.28
N PHE A 12 -15.42 -2.69 2.52
CA PHE A 12 -15.12 -4.09 2.86
C PHE A 12 -16.12 -5.06 2.21
N THR A 13 -17.41 -4.70 2.12
CA THR A 13 -18.38 -5.51 1.38
C THR A 13 -18.08 -5.53 -0.11
N ASN A 14 -17.63 -4.41 -0.69
CA ASN A 14 -17.18 -4.35 -2.09
C ASN A 14 -15.90 -5.16 -2.33
N LEU A 15 -14.99 -5.21 -1.33
CA LEU A 15 -13.82 -6.07 -1.37
C LEU A 15 -14.20 -7.56 -1.52
N LYS A 16 -15.31 -7.98 -0.91
CA LYS A 16 -15.87 -9.34 -1.10
C LYS A 16 -16.38 -9.58 -2.52
N SER A 17 -16.67 -8.56 -3.31
CA SER A 17 -17.01 -8.74 -4.74
C SER A 17 -15.78 -8.97 -5.61
N VAL A 18 -14.64 -8.37 -5.24
CA VAL A 18 -13.38 -8.44 -6.00
C VAL A 18 -12.35 -9.41 -5.44
N TYR A 19 -12.66 -10.12 -4.34
CA TYR A 19 -11.73 -11.00 -3.63
C TYR A 19 -11.10 -12.08 -4.51
N LYS A 20 -11.81 -12.62 -5.51
CA LYS A 20 -11.26 -13.67 -6.40
C LYS A 20 -10.06 -13.17 -7.19
N GLN A 21 -10.13 -11.94 -7.72
CA GLN A 21 -9.04 -11.32 -8.48
C GLN A 21 -7.86 -11.00 -7.58
N ILE A 22 -8.15 -10.43 -6.40
CA ILE A 22 -7.11 -10.13 -5.40
C ILE A 22 -6.41 -11.42 -4.95
N TRP A 23 -7.17 -12.44 -4.56
CA TRP A 23 -6.65 -13.70 -4.04
C TRP A 23 -5.76 -14.43 -5.06
N PHE A 24 -6.17 -14.46 -6.34
CA PHE A 24 -5.35 -15.04 -7.40
C PHE A 24 -3.98 -14.36 -7.50
N ILE A 25 -3.95 -13.02 -7.49
CA ILE A 25 -2.69 -12.26 -7.59
C ILE A 25 -1.82 -12.50 -6.35
N TRP A 26 -2.42 -12.52 -5.16
CA TRP A 26 -1.69 -12.79 -3.92
C TRP A 26 -1.01 -14.16 -3.94
N ILE A 27 -1.68 -15.21 -4.41
CA ILE A 27 -1.09 -16.56 -4.48
C ILE A 27 0.14 -16.60 -5.38
N VAL A 28 0.04 -16.00 -6.56
CA VAL A 28 1.14 -15.97 -7.53
C VAL A 28 2.36 -15.28 -6.93
N TRP A 29 2.17 -14.11 -6.31
CA TRP A 29 3.29 -13.38 -5.71
C TRP A 29 3.85 -14.08 -4.47
N ILE A 30 3.03 -14.68 -3.62
CA ILE A 30 3.49 -15.45 -2.46
C ILE A 30 4.38 -16.60 -2.93
N GLY A 31 3.97 -17.34 -3.96
CA GLY A 31 4.78 -18.41 -4.54
C GLY A 31 6.16 -17.92 -4.95
N VAL A 32 6.23 -16.80 -5.69
CA VAL A 32 7.51 -16.20 -6.11
C VAL A 32 8.36 -15.75 -4.92
N ALA A 33 7.74 -15.12 -3.93
CA ALA A 33 8.42 -14.57 -2.77
C ALA A 33 9.03 -15.64 -1.84
N ILE A 34 8.43 -16.84 -1.76
CA ILE A 34 8.98 -17.96 -1.00
C ILE A 34 10.35 -18.38 -1.55
N PHE A 35 10.47 -18.49 -2.88
CA PHE A 35 11.73 -18.89 -3.53
C PHE A 35 12.78 -17.78 -3.52
N ASN A 36 12.35 -16.52 -3.56
CA ASN A 36 13.28 -15.40 -3.61
C ASN A 36 12.86 -14.28 -2.64
N PRO A 37 13.57 -14.14 -1.49
CA PRO A 37 13.19 -13.20 -0.44
C PRO A 37 13.31 -11.73 -0.84
N PHE A 38 14.03 -11.40 -1.92
CA PHE A 38 14.05 -10.03 -2.46
C PHE A 38 12.67 -9.58 -2.96
N PHE A 39 11.83 -10.52 -3.41
CA PHE A 39 10.48 -10.22 -3.89
C PHE A 39 9.46 -10.03 -2.76
N LEU A 40 9.80 -10.36 -1.50
CA LEU A 40 8.92 -10.11 -0.35
C LEU A 40 8.58 -8.63 -0.19
N ASN A 41 9.57 -7.73 -0.35
CA ASN A 41 9.33 -6.28 -0.30
C ASN A 41 8.35 -5.82 -1.38
N MET A 42 8.55 -6.31 -2.61
CA MET A 42 7.73 -5.98 -3.77
C MET A 42 6.29 -6.45 -3.57
N LEU A 43 6.11 -7.64 -3.01
CA LEU A 43 4.81 -8.21 -2.66
C LEU A 43 4.00 -7.28 -1.75
N PHE A 44 4.65 -6.64 -0.78
CA PHE A 44 3.97 -5.76 0.18
C PHE A 44 3.44 -4.47 -0.43
N GLY A 45 4.28 -3.78 -1.21
CA GLY A 45 3.87 -2.55 -1.88
C GLY A 45 2.75 -2.81 -2.89
N LEU A 46 2.86 -3.93 -3.63
CA LEU A 46 1.87 -4.33 -4.63
C LEU A 46 0.56 -4.80 -4.01
N SER A 47 0.59 -5.51 -2.89
CA SER A 47 -0.62 -6.08 -2.29
C SER A 47 -1.64 -5.00 -1.92
N ILE A 48 -1.17 -3.95 -1.24
CA ILE A 48 -1.99 -2.82 -0.80
C ILE A 48 -2.46 -2.01 -2.00
N LEU A 49 -1.54 -1.71 -2.92
CA LEU A 49 -1.84 -1.01 -4.15
C LEU A 49 -2.95 -1.70 -4.94
N LEU A 50 -2.85 -3.02 -5.14
CA LEU A 50 -3.84 -3.82 -5.86
C LEU A 50 -5.18 -3.87 -5.13
N THR A 51 -5.18 -4.10 -3.81
CA THR A 51 -6.43 -4.14 -3.03
C THR A 51 -7.18 -2.81 -3.08
N LEU A 52 -6.47 -1.69 -2.86
CA LEU A 52 -7.06 -0.35 -2.86
C LEU A 52 -7.55 0.04 -4.24
N TYR A 53 -6.71 -0.18 -5.26
CA TYR A 53 -7.06 0.12 -6.63
C TYR A 53 -8.29 -0.67 -7.08
N GLN A 54 -8.33 -1.98 -6.81
CA GLN A 54 -9.41 -2.83 -7.25
C GLN A 54 -10.75 -2.50 -6.60
N VAL A 55 -10.76 -2.18 -5.30
CA VAL A 55 -11.97 -1.75 -4.59
C VAL A 55 -12.45 -0.41 -5.15
N MET A 56 -11.56 0.57 -5.27
CA MET A 56 -11.93 1.88 -5.83
C MET A 56 -12.37 1.78 -7.30
N ALA A 57 -11.78 0.85 -8.08
CA ALA A 57 -12.18 0.59 -9.45
C ALA A 57 -13.57 0.01 -9.58
N TYR A 58 -13.89 -0.96 -8.71
CA TYR A 58 -15.23 -1.52 -8.63
C TYR A 58 -16.26 -0.44 -8.27
N GLU A 59 -15.93 0.44 -7.35
CA GLU A 59 -16.83 1.51 -6.89
C GLU A 59 -17.01 2.63 -7.93
N ASP A 60 -15.93 3.07 -8.58
CA ASP A 60 -15.99 4.08 -9.64
C ASP A 60 -16.82 3.58 -10.83
N ASN A 61 -16.63 2.31 -11.22
CA ASN A 61 -17.45 1.67 -12.27
C ASN A 61 -18.93 1.56 -11.88
N ASN A 62 -19.24 1.46 -10.60
CA ASN A 62 -20.61 1.38 -10.06
C ASN A 62 -21.16 2.75 -9.63
N GLY A 63 -20.58 3.86 -10.09
CA GLY A 63 -21.15 5.19 -9.89
C GLY A 63 -21.05 5.74 -8.46
N ILE A 64 -20.03 5.34 -7.69
CA ILE A 64 -19.86 5.77 -6.29
C ILE A 64 -19.89 7.29 -6.11
N ASN A 65 -19.41 8.05 -7.10
CA ASN A 65 -19.39 9.51 -7.06
C ASN A 65 -20.82 10.10 -6.99
N TYR A 66 -21.78 9.51 -7.71
CA TYR A 66 -23.20 9.90 -7.63
C TYR A 66 -23.81 9.50 -6.28
N LEU A 67 -23.52 8.27 -5.81
CA LEU A 67 -24.05 7.83 -4.52
C LEU A 67 -23.64 8.78 -3.38
N ILE A 68 -22.37 9.21 -3.36
CA ILE A 68 -21.85 10.13 -2.33
C ILE A 68 -22.48 11.52 -2.45
N SER A 69 -22.85 11.98 -3.64
CA SER A 69 -23.48 13.29 -3.80
C SER A 69 -24.91 13.36 -3.28
N PHE A 70 -25.63 12.23 -3.26
CA PHE A 70 -26.99 12.15 -2.73
C PHE A 70 -27.06 11.79 -1.24
N LEU A 71 -26.01 11.16 -0.70
CA LEU A 71 -25.94 10.83 0.71
C LEU A 71 -25.62 12.07 1.57
N PRO A 72 -26.15 12.17 2.81
CA PRO A 72 -25.80 13.24 3.76
C PRO A 72 -24.42 12.98 4.40
N VAL A 73 -23.40 12.82 3.56
CA VAL A 73 -22.03 12.45 3.92
C VAL A 73 -21.06 13.48 3.37
N LYS A 74 -20.07 13.88 4.17
CA LYS A 74 -19.06 14.83 3.70
C LYS A 74 -18.07 14.13 2.78
N ARG A 75 -17.64 14.81 1.71
CA ARG A 75 -16.57 14.32 0.82
C ARG A 75 -15.28 13.97 1.57
N SER A 76 -14.95 14.67 2.66
CA SER A 76 -13.80 14.34 3.51
C SER A 76 -13.97 13.03 4.28
N GLU A 77 -15.20 12.68 4.71
CA GLU A 77 -15.49 11.41 5.38
C GLU A 77 -15.28 10.24 4.43
N TYR A 78 -15.65 10.42 3.15
CA TYR A 78 -15.36 9.45 2.11
C TYR A 78 -13.86 9.24 1.91
N VAL A 79 -13.09 10.33 1.79
CA VAL A 79 -11.63 10.23 1.65
C VAL A 79 -11.01 9.49 2.84
N ILE A 80 -11.39 9.83 4.07
CA ILE A 80 -10.90 9.15 5.28
C ILE A 80 -11.22 7.65 5.26
N SER A 81 -12.40 7.25 4.77
CA SER A 81 -12.76 5.83 4.67
C SER A 81 -11.82 5.02 3.77
N ARG A 82 -11.25 5.64 2.72
CA ARG A 82 -10.27 5.00 1.82
C ARG A 82 -8.91 4.80 2.50
N TYR A 83 -8.49 5.75 3.34
CA TYR A 83 -7.28 5.58 4.15
C TYR A 83 -7.48 4.52 5.23
N LEU A 84 -8.67 4.42 5.83
CA LEU A 84 -8.97 3.36 6.80
C LEU A 84 -8.95 1.97 6.16
N LEU A 85 -9.49 1.81 4.95
CA LEU A 85 -9.32 0.59 4.16
C LEU A 85 -7.85 0.27 3.91
N GLY A 86 -7.07 1.28 3.51
CA GLY A 86 -5.65 1.11 3.23
C GLY A 86 -4.88 0.66 4.46
N ILE A 87 -5.10 1.29 5.61
CA ILE A 87 -4.52 0.88 6.90
C ILE A 87 -4.96 -0.54 7.28
N GLY A 88 -6.25 -0.89 7.10
CA GLY A 88 -6.75 -2.25 7.33
C GLY A 88 -6.06 -3.29 6.43
N SER A 89 -5.90 -2.99 5.15
CA SER A 89 -5.18 -3.84 4.20
C SER A 89 -3.68 -3.95 4.52
N LEU A 90 -3.09 -2.89 5.08
CA LEU A 90 -1.70 -2.85 5.52
C LEU A 90 -1.49 -3.79 6.71
N LEU A 91 -2.33 -3.71 7.74
CA LEU A 91 -2.25 -4.60 8.90
C LEU A 91 -2.40 -6.07 8.48
N LEU A 92 -3.33 -6.39 7.58
CA LEU A 92 -3.48 -7.74 7.04
C LEU A 92 -2.21 -8.19 6.30
N SER A 93 -1.64 -7.30 5.48
CA SER A 93 -0.43 -7.61 4.73
C SER A 93 0.77 -7.88 5.64
N ILE A 94 0.91 -7.18 6.78
CA ILE A 94 2.00 -7.40 7.74
C ILE A 94 1.98 -8.86 8.23
N ILE A 95 0.79 -9.35 8.58
CA ILE A 95 0.61 -10.72 9.08
C ILE A 95 1.03 -11.72 8.00
N VAL A 96 0.58 -11.53 6.76
CA VAL A 96 0.91 -12.43 5.66
C VAL A 96 2.41 -12.44 5.39
N ILE A 97 3.07 -11.28 5.34
CA ILE A 97 4.51 -11.23 5.10
C ILE A 97 5.32 -11.88 6.21
N TYR A 98 4.92 -11.68 7.45
CA TYR A 98 5.59 -12.33 8.56
C TYR A 98 5.58 -13.86 8.40
N ILE A 99 4.43 -14.42 8.01
CA ILE A 99 4.29 -15.85 7.73
C ILE A 99 5.15 -16.27 6.52
N VAL A 100 5.07 -15.56 5.40
CA VAL A 100 5.83 -15.91 4.18
C VAL A 100 7.33 -15.80 4.42
N HIS A 101 7.78 -14.81 5.21
CA HIS A 101 9.18 -14.68 5.60
C HIS A 101 9.65 -15.89 6.41
N LEU A 102 8.89 -16.32 7.44
CA LEU A 102 9.24 -17.50 8.25
C LEU A 102 9.35 -18.78 7.41
N VAL A 103 8.47 -18.93 6.40
CA VAL A 103 8.53 -20.09 5.49
C VAL A 103 9.73 -19.98 4.55
N SER A 104 10.02 -18.78 4.04
CA SER A 104 11.14 -18.54 3.12
C SER A 104 12.50 -18.78 3.79
N THR A 105 12.68 -18.38 5.06
CA THR A 105 13.94 -18.61 5.80
C THR A 105 14.22 -20.10 6.03
N GLN A 106 13.17 -20.91 6.26
CA GLN A 106 13.32 -22.37 6.38
C GLN A 106 13.76 -23.03 5.08
N ILE A 107 13.35 -22.49 3.92
CA ILE A 107 13.63 -23.07 2.60
C ILE A 107 14.99 -22.59 2.07
N ASN A 108 15.34 -21.31 2.27
CA ASN A 108 16.54 -20.68 1.71
C ASN A 108 17.35 -19.88 2.76
N PRO A 109 18.02 -20.55 3.73
CA PRO A 109 18.74 -19.88 4.82
C PRO A 109 19.96 -19.06 4.37
N LEU A 110 20.48 -19.29 3.15
CA LEU A 110 21.66 -18.59 2.64
C LEU A 110 21.36 -17.18 2.05
N LYS A 111 20.09 -16.80 1.91
CA LYS A 111 19.65 -15.49 1.36
C LYS A 111 18.86 -14.66 2.37
N GLU A 112 19.15 -14.84 3.65
CA GLU A 112 18.42 -14.17 4.72
C GLU A 112 18.71 -12.66 4.74
N VAL A 113 17.68 -11.87 4.43
CA VAL A 113 17.65 -10.44 4.77
C VAL A 113 17.00 -10.31 6.14
N PRO A 114 17.62 -9.62 7.11
CA PRO A 114 17.04 -9.45 8.44
C PRO A 114 15.64 -8.85 8.39
N ILE A 115 14.67 -9.50 9.04
CA ILE A 115 13.27 -9.01 9.13
C ILE A 115 13.20 -7.56 9.65
N LYS A 116 14.14 -7.18 10.52
CA LYS A 116 14.25 -5.83 11.10
C LYS A 116 14.54 -4.74 10.06
N ILE A 117 15.16 -5.10 8.94
CA ILE A 117 15.43 -4.19 7.81
C ILE A 117 14.30 -4.30 6.78
N LEU A 118 13.82 -5.53 6.53
CA LEU A 118 12.80 -5.83 5.55
C LEU A 118 11.45 -5.14 5.87
N LEU A 119 10.96 -5.28 7.11
CA LEU A 119 9.64 -4.79 7.51
C LEU A 119 9.48 -3.26 7.38
N PRO A 120 10.40 -2.41 7.88
CA PRO A 120 10.28 -0.97 7.72
C PRO A 120 10.25 -0.53 6.25
N ILE A 121 11.07 -1.14 5.39
CA ILE A 121 11.13 -0.83 3.95
C ILE A 121 9.84 -1.27 3.24
N SER A 122 9.31 -2.44 3.61
CA SER A 122 8.02 -2.90 3.12
C SER A 122 6.93 -1.90 3.51
N ILE A 123 6.83 -1.53 4.80
CA ILE A 123 5.83 -0.60 5.32
C ILE A 123 5.90 0.76 4.61
N THR A 124 7.09 1.33 4.42
CA THR A 124 7.23 2.61 3.69
C THR A 124 6.76 2.49 2.25
N SER A 125 7.12 1.41 1.54
CA SER A 125 6.69 1.19 0.16
C SER A 125 5.17 1.09 0.01
N ALA A 126 4.51 0.42 0.95
CA ALA A 126 3.07 0.29 1.02
C ALA A 126 2.36 1.62 1.29
N ILE A 127 2.86 2.39 2.25
CA ILE A 127 2.29 3.68 2.59
C ILE A 127 2.50 4.67 1.45
N LEU A 128 3.65 4.61 0.76
CA LEU A 128 3.90 5.37 -0.47
C LEU A 128 2.85 5.02 -1.52
N ALA A 129 2.63 3.73 -1.76
CA ALA A 129 1.65 3.24 -2.72
C ALA A 129 0.23 3.78 -2.42
N MET A 130 -0.21 3.64 -1.17
CA MET A 130 -1.48 4.16 -0.68
C MET A 130 -1.59 5.69 -0.85
N SER A 131 -0.53 6.41 -0.46
CA SER A 131 -0.47 7.88 -0.49
C SER A 131 -0.46 8.46 -1.91
N VAL A 132 -0.11 7.66 -2.91
CA VAL A 132 -0.13 8.08 -4.30
C VAL A 132 -1.43 7.64 -4.97
N ILE A 133 -1.87 6.39 -4.78
CA ILE A 133 -3.01 5.84 -5.51
C ILE A 133 -4.34 6.51 -5.14
N ILE A 134 -4.59 6.78 -3.85
CA ILE A 134 -5.84 7.39 -3.38
C ILE A 134 -6.08 8.77 -4.04
N PRO A 135 -5.17 9.76 -3.92
CA PRO A 135 -5.40 11.07 -4.53
C PRO A 135 -5.50 11.01 -6.06
N LEU A 136 -4.73 10.14 -6.71
CA LEU A 136 -4.76 9.97 -8.17
C LEU A 136 -6.09 9.42 -8.66
N VAL A 137 -6.59 8.35 -8.04
CA VAL A 137 -7.88 7.75 -8.38
C VAL A 137 -9.02 8.73 -8.10
N LEU A 138 -8.98 9.45 -6.97
CA LEU A 138 -9.99 10.45 -6.66
C LEU A 138 -10.00 11.58 -7.69
N LYS A 139 -8.84 12.09 -8.12
CA LYS A 139 -8.73 13.20 -9.09
C LYS A 139 -9.10 12.80 -10.51
N PHE A 140 -8.54 11.71 -11.02
CA PHE A 140 -8.61 11.38 -12.45
C PHE A 140 -9.63 10.28 -12.79
N GLY A 141 -10.21 9.63 -11.78
CA GLY A 141 -11.06 8.44 -11.97
C GLY A 141 -10.26 7.23 -12.46
N ILE A 142 -10.93 6.08 -12.60
CA ILE A 142 -10.22 4.83 -12.90
C ILE A 142 -9.66 4.76 -14.31
N ASN A 143 -10.34 5.36 -15.29
CA ASN A 143 -9.96 5.23 -16.71
C ASN A 143 -8.56 5.80 -16.99
N LYS A 144 -8.27 6.99 -16.45
CA LYS A 144 -6.91 7.56 -16.48
C LYS A 144 -6.03 6.97 -15.37
N GLY A 145 -6.63 6.51 -14.27
CA GLY A 145 -5.95 5.83 -13.16
C GLY A 145 -5.23 4.54 -13.57
N ARG A 146 -5.69 3.80 -14.59
CA ARG A 146 -5.03 2.60 -15.11
C ARG A 146 -3.58 2.85 -15.54
N VAL A 147 -3.34 3.95 -16.27
CA VAL A 147 -2.00 4.32 -16.74
C VAL A 147 -1.12 4.68 -15.56
N PHE A 148 -1.61 5.52 -14.65
CA PHE A 148 -0.87 5.88 -13.44
C PHE A 148 -0.56 4.66 -12.57
N MET A 149 -1.49 3.73 -12.43
CA MET A 149 -1.29 2.47 -11.72
C MET A 149 -0.11 1.69 -12.29
N SER A 150 -0.01 1.54 -13.61
CA SER A 150 1.11 0.83 -14.24
C SER A 150 2.47 1.50 -13.96
N ILE A 151 2.53 2.83 -13.98
CA ILE A 151 3.75 3.59 -13.66
C ILE A 151 4.14 3.38 -12.18
N ILE A 152 3.16 3.44 -11.27
CA ILE A 152 3.39 3.26 -9.84
C ILE A 152 3.85 1.83 -9.52
N ILE A 153 3.25 0.81 -10.15
CA ILE A 153 3.67 -0.59 -10.06
C ILE A 153 5.14 -0.71 -10.45
N MET A 154 5.54 -0.10 -11.58
CA MET A 154 6.91 -0.18 -12.07
C MET A 154 7.90 0.51 -11.11
N ALA A 155 7.53 1.68 -10.56
CA ALA A 155 8.34 2.38 -9.58
C ALA A 155 8.51 1.58 -8.28
N ILE A 156 7.43 1.00 -7.75
CA ILE A 156 7.45 0.18 -6.53
C ILE A 156 8.20 -1.15 -6.75
N ALA A 157 8.12 -1.71 -7.95
CA ALA A 157 8.86 -2.93 -8.30
C ALA A 157 10.38 -2.69 -8.34
N MET A 158 10.80 -1.61 -8.99
CA MET A 158 12.22 -1.38 -9.29
C MET A 158 12.99 -0.74 -8.15
N ALA A 159 12.38 0.21 -7.42
CA ALA A 159 13.09 1.01 -6.41
C ALA A 159 13.65 0.19 -5.22
N PRO A 160 12.95 -0.81 -4.65
CA PRO A 160 13.49 -1.61 -3.55
C PRO A 160 14.61 -2.54 -4.03
N ILE A 161 14.50 -3.10 -5.24
CA ILE A 161 15.48 -4.06 -5.77
C ILE A 161 16.83 -3.37 -5.97
N SER A 162 16.86 -2.17 -6.54
CA SER A 162 18.11 -1.41 -6.72
C SER A 162 18.76 -1.11 -5.37
N ILE A 163 17.99 -0.54 -4.43
CA ILE A 163 18.47 -0.17 -3.08
C ILE A 163 19.04 -1.39 -2.34
N ILE A 164 18.32 -2.52 -2.32
CA ILE A 164 18.79 -3.71 -1.59
C ILE A 164 20.01 -4.33 -2.31
N SER A 165 20.04 -4.34 -3.64
CA SER A 165 21.18 -4.86 -4.38
C SER A 165 22.44 -4.03 -4.15
N ASP A 166 22.34 -2.71 -4.07
CA ASP A 166 23.45 -1.80 -3.81
C ASP A 166 23.95 -1.91 -2.35
N ILE A 167 23.03 -2.09 -1.40
CA ILE A 167 23.36 -2.35 0.00
C ILE A 167 24.07 -3.71 0.15
N SER A 168 23.59 -4.76 -0.53
CA SER A 168 24.18 -6.11 -0.44
C SER A 168 25.61 -6.22 -0.97
N LYS A 169 25.99 -5.33 -1.90
CA LYS A 169 27.34 -5.28 -2.49
C LYS A 169 28.35 -4.52 -1.64
N ASN A 170 27.90 -3.73 -0.67
CA ASN A 170 28.74 -2.86 0.16
C ASN A 170 28.59 -3.21 1.65
N PRO A 171 29.40 -4.13 2.20
CA PRO A 171 29.31 -4.56 3.61
C PRO A 171 29.45 -3.39 4.61
N LYS A 172 30.27 -2.39 4.29
CA LYS A 172 30.43 -1.15 5.10
C LYS A 172 29.13 -0.33 5.21
N MET A 173 28.26 -0.40 4.22
CA MET A 173 26.98 0.30 4.21
C MET A 173 25.96 -0.41 5.12
N ILE A 174 26.00 -1.74 5.17
CA ILE A 174 25.21 -2.54 6.10
C ILE A 174 25.61 -2.25 7.54
N ASP A 175 26.91 -2.19 7.85
CA ASP A 175 27.41 -1.89 9.20
C ASP A 175 27.03 -0.47 9.66
N ASN A 176 27.12 0.52 8.77
CA ASN A 176 26.67 1.88 9.07
C ASN A 176 25.15 1.96 9.27
N ILE A 177 24.36 1.27 8.44
CA ILE A 177 22.91 1.19 8.63
C ILE A 177 22.58 0.51 9.97
N MET A 178 23.23 -0.61 10.30
CA MET A 178 23.04 -1.31 11.57
C MET A 178 23.43 -0.46 12.78
N ASN A 179 24.52 0.30 12.69
CA ASN A 179 24.91 1.24 13.75
C ASN A 179 23.89 2.38 13.90
N ILE A 180 23.36 2.95 12.82
CA ILE A 180 22.30 3.96 12.89
C ILE A 180 20.99 3.35 13.43
N ILE A 181 20.68 2.09 13.08
CA ILE A 181 19.52 1.35 13.61
C ILE A 181 19.63 1.21 15.12
N ASN A 182 20.81 0.84 15.63
CA ASN A 182 21.05 0.60 17.03
C ASN A 182 21.23 1.89 17.86
N ASN A 183 21.84 2.94 17.32
CA ASN A 183 22.11 4.18 18.08
C ASN A 183 20.99 5.22 18.05
N ILE A 184 20.25 5.34 16.94
CA ILE A 184 19.32 6.47 16.71
C ILE A 184 17.86 6.01 16.67
N GLY A 185 17.61 4.69 16.67
CA GLY A 185 16.25 4.18 16.57
C GLY A 185 15.64 4.55 15.21
N LEU A 186 16.29 4.18 14.10
CA LEU A 186 15.76 4.27 12.73
C LEU A 186 14.27 3.93 12.60
N PRO A 187 13.71 2.92 13.31
CA PRO A 187 12.27 2.65 13.28
C PRO A 187 11.40 3.84 13.67
N ILE A 188 11.83 4.69 14.61
CA ILE A 188 11.09 5.87 15.08
C ILE A 188 11.06 6.93 13.98
N ILE A 189 12.22 7.24 13.39
CA ILE A 189 12.32 8.21 12.29
C ILE A 189 11.48 7.78 11.09
N VAL A 190 11.59 6.50 10.69
CA VAL A 190 10.81 5.94 9.58
C VAL A 190 9.31 5.99 9.89
N SER A 191 8.90 5.72 11.13
CA SER A 191 7.50 5.81 11.54
C SER A 191 6.96 7.25 11.46
N ILE A 192 7.75 8.24 11.89
CA ILE A 192 7.39 9.66 11.80
C ILE A 192 7.21 10.08 10.32
N ILE A 193 8.16 9.69 9.46
CA ILE A 193 8.09 9.97 8.01
C ILE A 193 6.80 9.40 7.40
N ASN A 194 6.46 8.16 7.74
CA ASN A 194 5.24 7.51 7.26
C ASN A 194 3.96 8.22 7.73
N ILE A 195 3.91 8.65 8.98
CA ILE A 195 2.76 9.39 9.52
C ILE A 195 2.60 10.72 8.76
N VAL A 196 3.69 11.47 8.61
CA VAL A 196 3.68 12.75 7.87
C VAL A 196 3.22 12.55 6.43
N MET A 197 3.68 11.49 5.78
CA MET A 197 3.31 11.16 4.40
C MET A 197 1.81 10.86 4.25
N ILE A 198 1.23 10.09 5.17
CA ILE A 198 -0.22 9.83 5.18
C ILE A 198 -0.99 11.14 5.38
N LEU A 199 -0.58 11.98 6.33
CA LEU A 199 -1.26 13.25 6.61
C LEU A 199 -1.25 14.19 5.41
N ILE A 200 -0.10 14.36 4.76
CA ILE A 200 0.04 15.15 3.54
C ILE A 200 -0.88 14.58 2.45
N SER A 201 -0.89 13.26 2.28
CA SER A 201 -1.69 12.62 1.26
C SER A 201 -3.20 12.75 1.52
N ILE A 202 -3.64 12.64 2.77
CA ILE A 202 -5.04 12.91 3.16
C ILE A 202 -5.42 14.34 2.81
N PHE A 203 -4.57 15.31 3.15
CA PHE A 203 -4.85 16.72 2.88
C PHE A 203 -5.00 17.00 1.37
N ILE A 204 -4.06 16.48 0.57
CA ILE A 204 -4.11 16.56 -0.89
C ILE A 204 -5.38 15.88 -1.43
N SER A 205 -5.70 14.68 -0.93
CA SER A 205 -6.86 13.89 -1.37
C SER A 205 -8.19 14.61 -1.08
N ILE A 206 -8.32 15.21 0.10
CA ILE A 206 -9.51 16.00 0.47
C ILE A 206 -9.64 17.19 -0.46
N LYS A 207 -8.57 17.96 -0.67
CA LYS A 207 -8.58 19.13 -1.56
C LYS A 207 -8.96 18.74 -2.99
N LEU A 208 -8.37 17.67 -3.52
CA LEU A 208 -8.68 17.20 -4.88
C LEU A 208 -10.12 16.72 -5.03
N TYR A 209 -10.65 16.00 -4.04
CA TYR A 209 -12.00 15.43 -4.13
C TYR A 209 -13.11 16.48 -3.90
N GLN A 210 -12.84 17.51 -3.09
CA GLN A 210 -13.78 18.63 -2.92
C GLN A 210 -14.03 19.40 -4.23
N HIS A 211 -13.01 19.56 -5.07
CA HIS A 211 -13.10 20.30 -6.33
C HIS A 211 -13.48 19.40 -7.52
N LYS A 212 -13.75 18.11 -7.28
CA LYS A 212 -14.18 17.19 -8.33
C LYS A 212 -15.61 17.51 -8.74
N GLU A 213 -15.80 17.96 -9.96
CA GLU A 213 -17.12 18.09 -10.59
C GLU A 213 -17.69 16.69 -10.83
N ILE A 214 -18.95 16.50 -10.45
CA ILE A 214 -19.69 15.28 -10.77
C ILE A 214 -20.00 15.41 -12.26
N LYS A 215 -19.26 14.68 -13.10
CA LYS A 215 -19.59 14.62 -14.52
C LYS A 215 -20.88 13.82 -14.63
N GLU A 216 -21.90 14.45 -15.21
CA GLU A 216 -23.17 13.83 -15.59
C GLU A 216 -22.95 12.65 -16.54
#